data_AF-A0A0F9W612-F1
#
_entry.id   AF-A0A0F9W612-F1
#
_cell.length_a   1.000
_cell.length_b   1.000
_cell.length_c   1.000
_cell.angle_alpha   90.00
_cell.angle_beta   90.00
_cell.angle_gamma   90.00
#
_symmetry.space_group_name_H-M   'P 1'
#
loop_
_entity.id
_entity.type
_entity.pdbx_description
1 polymer ?
#
loop_
_entity_poly.entity_id
_entity_poly.type
_entity_poly.pdbx_seq_one_letter_code
_entity_poly.pdbx_strand_id
1 'polypeptide(L)'
;MSIDNLLRISTSGAGTAINKTITITDEAILDLSFDVADGQTDEEHIIAVDVSEAKSVYIVSDQAIAMEWNDGAGTQGDMSLLAGEPVVWWSTQVTDGGNTLNPLGATDITSTFWTNASGSTANINFQVVSDASP
;
A
#
# COMPACT_ATOMS: atom_id res chain seq x y z
N MET A 1 -1.35 -21.76 2.48
CA MET A 1 -1.46 -20.87 3.66
C MET A 1 -2.25 -19.68 3.16
N SER A 2 -3.42 -19.40 3.71
CA SER A 2 -4.25 -18.25 3.28
C SER A 2 -4.04 -17.15 4.30
N ILE A 3 -3.71 -15.94 3.82
CA ILE A 3 -3.72 -14.73 4.63
C ILE A 3 -5.07 -14.08 4.39
N ASP A 4 -5.80 -13.83 5.48
CA ASP A 4 -7.05 -13.08 5.47
C ASP A 4 -6.73 -11.61 5.76
N ASN A 5 -6.66 -10.78 4.71
CA ASN A 5 -6.58 -9.33 4.87
C ASN A 5 -7.93 -8.78 5.31
N LEU A 6 -8.14 -8.73 6.62
CA LEU A 6 -9.41 -8.30 7.21
C LEU A 6 -9.44 -6.77 7.37
N LEU A 7 -9.98 -6.06 6.39
CA LEU A 7 -10.35 -4.66 6.56
C LEU A 7 -11.65 -4.55 7.39
N ARG A 8 -11.55 -4.05 8.63
CA ARG A 8 -12.71 -3.72 9.47
C ARG A 8 -12.96 -2.21 9.47
N ILE A 9 -13.99 -1.77 8.76
CA ILE A 9 -14.50 -0.40 8.86
C ILE A 9 -15.59 -0.39 9.93
N SER A 10 -15.44 0.44 10.97
CA SER A 10 -16.48 0.62 11.98
C SER A 10 -16.83 2.09 12.11
N THR A 11 -18.12 2.41 12.19
CA THR A 11 -18.62 3.76 12.45
C THR A 11 -19.16 3.82 13.88
N SER A 12 -18.71 4.80 14.66
CA SER A 12 -19.24 5.04 16.00
C SER A 12 -20.37 6.07 15.95
N GLY A 13 -21.60 5.56 15.87
CA GLY A 13 -22.84 6.34 16.00
C GLY A 13 -23.96 5.42 16.46
N ALA A 14 -25.15 5.96 16.76
CA ALA A 14 -26.33 5.15 17.13
C ALA A 14 -26.88 4.28 15.97
N GLY A 15 -26.12 4.11 14.89
CA GLY A 15 -26.47 3.34 13.71
C GLY A 15 -25.90 1.92 13.73
N THR A 16 -26.46 1.06 12.89
CA THR A 16 -26.01 -0.32 12.68
C THR A 16 -24.55 -0.35 12.26
N ALA A 17 -23.73 -1.17 12.94
CA ALA A 17 -22.37 -1.44 12.51
C ALA A 17 -22.38 -2.11 11.13
N ILE A 18 -21.76 -1.47 10.14
CA ILE A 18 -21.59 -2.04 8.81
C ILE A 18 -20.25 -2.76 8.78
N ASN A 19 -20.26 -4.08 8.78
CA ASN A 19 -19.06 -4.89 8.60
C ASN A 19 -19.04 -5.45 7.18
N LYS A 20 -17.93 -5.25 6.44
CA LYS A 20 -17.69 -5.89 5.14
C LYS A 20 -16.36 -6.61 5.21
N THR A 21 -16.38 -7.94 5.07
CA THR A 21 -15.16 -8.72 4.88
C THR A 21 -14.92 -8.86 3.38
N ILE A 22 -13.69 -8.62 2.96
CA ILE A 22 -13.24 -8.85 1.59
C ILE A 22 -12.12 -9.88 1.69
N THR A 23 -12.34 -11.04 1.08
CA THR A 23 -11.35 -12.11 1.06
C THR A 23 -10.79 -12.16 -0.36
N ILE A 24 -9.47 -11.99 -0.47
CA ILE A 24 -8.72 -12.15 -1.71
C ILE A 24 -7.84 -13.37 -1.48
N THR A 25 -8.14 -14.44 -2.18
CA THR A 25 -7.38 -15.68 -2.12
C THR A 25 -6.52 -15.76 -3.35
N ASP A 26 -5.21 -15.59 -3.17
CA ASP A 26 -4.24 -15.71 -4.25
C ASP A 26 -2.94 -16.32 -3.73
N GLU A 27 -2.11 -16.77 -4.67
CA GLU A 27 -0.98 -17.64 -4.39
C GLU A 27 0.33 -16.88 -4.13
N ALA A 28 0.44 -15.61 -4.55
CA ALA A 28 1.61 -14.78 -4.33
C ALA A 28 1.32 -13.61 -3.37
N ILE A 29 2.12 -13.54 -2.29
CA ILE A 29 2.03 -12.47 -1.30
C ILE A 29 3.43 -11.90 -1.09
N LEU A 30 3.53 -10.60 -1.30
CA LEU A 30 4.64 -9.78 -0.84
C LEU A 30 4.23 -9.15 0.49
N ASP A 31 4.98 -9.41 1.55
CA ASP A 31 4.74 -8.88 2.89
C ASP A 31 6.08 -8.44 3.48
N LEU A 32 6.28 -7.12 3.57
CA LEU A 32 7.51 -6.50 3.99
C LEU A 32 7.25 -5.50 5.12
N SER A 33 8.12 -5.54 6.13
CA SER A 33 8.21 -4.52 7.16
C SER A 33 9.65 -4.03 7.24
N PHE A 34 9.84 -2.71 7.25
CA PHE A 34 11.17 -2.09 7.35
C PHE A 34 11.07 -0.69 7.95
N ASP A 35 12.23 -0.18 8.37
CA ASP A 35 12.36 1.13 8.98
C ASP A 35 13.07 2.09 8.01
N VAL A 36 12.61 3.34 7.98
CA VAL A 36 13.27 4.45 7.27
C VAL A 36 13.64 5.50 8.32
N ALA A 37 14.94 5.76 8.48
CA ALA A 37 15.43 6.69 9.51
C ALA A 37 14.98 8.13 9.22
N ASP A 38 14.92 8.97 10.26
CA ASP A 38 14.64 10.40 10.08
C ASP A 38 15.76 11.10 9.27
N GLY A 39 15.36 12.08 8.47
CA GLY A 39 16.26 12.86 7.62
C GLY A 39 16.69 12.16 6.34
N GLN A 40 16.14 10.98 6.04
CA GLN A 40 16.39 10.29 4.78
C GLN A 40 15.61 10.96 3.64
N THR A 41 16.31 11.11 2.52
CA THR A 41 15.74 11.52 1.24
C THR A 41 16.02 10.42 0.24
N ASP A 42 14.97 9.90 -0.37
CA ASP A 42 15.01 8.90 -1.45
C ASP A 42 15.77 7.62 -1.06
N GLU A 43 15.53 7.11 0.16
CA GLU A 43 16.09 5.82 0.60
C GLU A 43 15.50 4.70 -0.26
N GLU A 44 16.35 4.04 -1.07
CA GLU A 44 15.93 3.01 -2.01
C GLU A 44 15.72 1.66 -1.31
N HIS A 45 14.55 1.06 -1.57
CA HIS A 45 14.25 -0.32 -1.27
C HIS A 45 13.87 -1.06 -2.56
N ILE A 46 14.58 -2.14 -2.88
CA ILE A 46 14.31 -3.00 -4.03
C ILE A 46 13.07 -3.84 -3.73
N ILE A 47 11.91 -3.31 -4.08
CA ILE A 47 10.61 -3.94 -3.90
C ILE A 47 9.98 -4.07 -5.28
N ALA A 48 9.96 -5.29 -5.80
CA ALA A 48 9.38 -5.57 -7.11
C ALA A 48 7.89 -5.89 -6.97
N VAL A 49 7.05 -5.22 -7.76
CA VAL A 49 5.60 -5.45 -7.83
C VAL A 49 5.17 -5.47 -9.28
N ASP A 50 4.58 -6.59 -9.73
CA ASP A 50 3.80 -6.61 -10.96
C ASP A 50 2.46 -5.93 -10.69
N VAL A 51 2.30 -4.71 -11.20
CA VAL A 51 1.14 -3.88 -10.90
C VAL A 51 -0.10 -4.38 -11.64
N SER A 52 0.11 -5.06 -12.77
CA SER A 52 -0.97 -5.64 -13.57
C SER A 52 -1.59 -6.86 -12.91
N GLU A 53 -0.79 -7.63 -12.18
CA GLU A 53 -1.25 -8.81 -11.44
C GLU A 53 -1.68 -8.54 -9.99
N ALA A 54 -1.44 -7.33 -9.47
CA ALA A 54 -1.86 -6.95 -8.13
C ALA A 54 -3.39 -7.02 -7.97
N LYS A 55 -3.85 -7.79 -6.98
CA LYS A 55 -5.26 -7.91 -6.58
C LYS A 55 -5.57 -7.11 -5.32
N SER A 56 -4.60 -6.86 -4.45
CA SER A 56 -4.71 -5.88 -3.36
C SER A 56 -3.39 -5.25 -2.99
N VAL A 57 -3.48 -4.03 -2.48
CA VAL A 57 -2.36 -3.26 -1.94
C VAL A 57 -2.76 -2.77 -0.54
N TYR A 58 -1.85 -2.96 0.41
CA TYR A 58 -1.94 -2.41 1.76
C TYR A 58 -0.59 -1.77 2.11
N ILE A 59 -0.60 -0.48 2.39
CA ILE A 59 0.60 0.27 2.76
C ILE A 59 0.27 1.14 3.96
N VAL A 60 1.04 1.06 5.03
CA VAL A 60 0.89 1.96 6.18
C VAL A 60 2.27 2.33 6.71
N SER A 61 2.39 3.56 7.20
CA SER A 61 3.50 3.99 8.02
C SER A 61 3.00 4.57 9.33
N ASP A 62 3.77 4.42 10.40
CA ASP A 62 3.48 5.07 11.69
C ASP A 62 3.87 6.56 11.71
N GLN A 63 4.60 7.03 10.70
CA GLN A 63 4.96 8.44 10.49
C GLN A 63 4.42 8.97 9.17
N ALA A 64 4.34 10.29 9.04
CA ALA A 64 4.03 10.93 7.77
C ALA A 64 5.29 10.97 6.90
N ILE A 65 5.26 10.26 5.77
CA ILE A 65 6.41 10.08 4.87
C ILE A 65 5.95 10.13 3.41
N ALA A 66 6.89 10.32 2.50
CA ALA A 66 6.65 10.19 1.07
C ALA A 66 7.24 8.88 0.54
N MET A 67 6.54 8.28 -0.42
CA MET A 67 6.95 7.11 -1.17
C MET A 67 6.93 7.46 -2.66
N GLU A 68 7.95 7.05 -3.37
CA GLU A 68 8.04 7.10 -4.83
C GLU A 68 8.38 5.71 -5.36
N TRP A 69 8.18 5.46 -6.65
CA TRP A 69 8.55 4.19 -7.26
C TRP A 69 9.13 4.36 -8.66
N ASN A 70 10.06 3.46 -9.00
CA ASN A 70 10.87 3.44 -10.23
C ASN A 70 11.76 4.68 -10.48
N ASP A 71 11.59 5.75 -9.72
CA ASP A 71 12.40 6.96 -9.74
C ASP A 71 12.32 7.67 -8.38
N GLY A 72 13.47 8.08 -7.83
CA GLY A 72 13.57 8.84 -6.58
C GLY A 72 13.35 10.34 -6.75
N ALA A 73 12.64 10.75 -7.80
CA ALA A 73 12.25 12.14 -8.06
C ALA A 73 10.75 12.25 -8.40
N GLY A 74 9.99 11.19 -8.15
CA GLY A 74 8.54 11.14 -8.29
C GLY A 74 8.01 11.19 -9.73
N THR A 75 8.88 11.23 -10.74
CA THR A 75 8.43 11.45 -12.13
C THR A 75 7.68 10.26 -12.72
N GLN A 76 7.84 9.07 -12.12
CA GLN A 76 7.13 7.85 -12.51
C GLN A 76 5.92 7.54 -11.62
N GLY A 77 5.91 8.06 -10.40
CA GLY A 77 4.82 7.91 -9.46
C GLY A 77 5.28 8.22 -8.05
N ASP A 78 4.43 8.92 -7.32
CA ASP A 78 4.65 9.32 -5.95
C ASP A 78 3.35 9.25 -5.14
N MET A 79 3.50 9.11 -3.84
CA MET A 79 2.42 9.28 -2.88
C MET A 79 2.91 9.75 -1.52
N SER A 80 2.09 10.54 -0.85
CA SER A 80 2.28 10.88 0.56
C SER A 80 1.47 9.94 1.44
N LEU A 81 2.11 9.32 2.43
CA LEU A 81 1.47 8.55 3.48
C LEU A 81 1.24 9.45 4.70
N LEU A 82 0.03 9.39 5.25
CA LEU A 82 -0.26 10.02 6.53
C LEU A 82 0.04 9.03 7.65
N ALA A 83 0.54 9.54 8.78
CA ALA A 83 0.87 8.73 9.94
C ALA A 83 -0.34 7.91 10.43
N GLY A 84 -0.19 6.59 10.47
CA GLY A 84 -1.19 5.64 10.96
C GLY A 84 -2.38 5.40 10.04
N GLU A 85 -2.46 6.07 8.88
CA GLU A 85 -3.56 5.95 7.94
C GLU A 85 -3.17 5.02 6.79
N PRO A 86 -3.73 3.81 6.71
CA PRO A 86 -3.36 2.86 5.68
C PRO A 86 -3.94 3.25 4.32
N VAL A 87 -3.12 3.11 3.29
CA VAL A 87 -3.59 3.05 1.91
C VAL A 87 -4.02 1.61 1.64
N VAL A 88 -5.31 1.45 1.31
CA VAL A 88 -5.90 0.14 1.04
C VAL A 88 -6.61 0.17 -0.30
N TRP A 89 -6.24 -0.77 -1.16
CA TRP A 89 -6.89 -0.97 -2.47
C TRP A 89 -7.08 -2.46 -2.74
N TRP A 90 -8.13 -2.79 -3.48
CA TRP A 90 -8.32 -4.11 -4.06
C TRP A 90 -9.02 -4.05 -5.41
N SER A 91 -8.75 -5.01 -6.29
CA SER A 91 -9.15 -4.99 -7.71
C SER A 91 -10.67 -4.96 -7.96
N THR A 92 -11.46 -5.42 -6.98
CA THR A 92 -12.93 -5.41 -7.04
C THR A 92 -13.57 -4.22 -6.31
N GLN A 93 -12.78 -3.24 -5.88
CA GLN A 93 -13.27 -2.03 -5.24
C GLN A 93 -13.95 -1.12 -6.27
N VAL A 94 -15.16 -0.67 -5.95
CA VAL A 94 -15.96 0.24 -6.77
C VAL A 94 -16.25 1.49 -5.95
N THR A 95 -15.92 2.67 -6.48
CA THR A 95 -16.34 3.99 -5.98
C THR A 95 -17.51 4.54 -6.81
N ASP A 96 -18.09 5.66 -6.38
CA ASP A 96 -19.28 6.30 -6.98
C ASP A 96 -19.06 6.83 -8.42
N GLY A 97 -17.93 6.48 -9.05
CA GLY A 97 -17.58 6.75 -10.44
C GLY A 97 -17.00 5.57 -11.22
N GLY A 98 -16.99 4.34 -10.66
CA GLY A 98 -16.45 3.14 -11.30
C GLY A 98 -15.44 2.39 -10.42
N ASN A 99 -14.60 1.54 -11.02
CA ASN A 99 -13.53 0.85 -10.28
C ASN A 99 -12.45 1.85 -9.84
N THR A 100 -11.95 1.71 -8.62
CA THR A 100 -10.79 2.49 -8.15
C THR A 100 -9.53 2.04 -8.86
N LEU A 101 -8.76 3.01 -9.35
CA LEU A 101 -7.44 2.75 -9.92
C LEU A 101 -6.50 2.21 -8.83
N ASN A 102 -5.59 1.31 -9.23
CA ASN A 102 -4.53 0.84 -8.37
C ASN A 102 -3.68 2.05 -7.93
N PRO A 103 -3.45 2.27 -6.62
CA PRO A 103 -2.68 3.41 -6.13
C PRO A 103 -1.23 3.42 -6.63
N LEU A 104 -0.69 2.26 -7.01
CA LEU A 104 0.66 2.09 -7.57
C LEU A 104 0.75 2.44 -9.06
N GLY A 105 -0.35 2.89 -9.68
CA GLY A 105 -0.40 3.28 -11.09
C GLY A 105 -0.62 2.09 -12.03
N ALA A 106 0.07 2.08 -13.16
CA ALA A 106 -0.12 1.11 -14.26
C ALA A 106 1.17 0.44 -14.74
N THR A 107 2.32 0.81 -14.17
CA THR A 107 3.63 0.30 -14.57
C THR A 107 4.18 -0.54 -13.43
N ASP A 108 4.81 -1.67 -13.75
CA ASP A 108 5.47 -2.51 -12.76
C ASP A 108 6.51 -1.72 -11.97
N ILE A 109 6.60 -2.03 -10.68
CA ILE A 109 7.56 -1.44 -9.77
C ILE A 109 8.78 -2.35 -9.68
N THR A 110 9.98 -1.78 -9.78
CA THR A 110 11.24 -2.48 -9.52
C THR A 110 11.90 -2.04 -8.22
N SER A 111 11.72 -0.77 -7.87
CA SER A 111 12.28 -0.13 -6.68
C SER A 111 11.29 0.90 -6.13
N THR A 112 11.35 1.11 -4.83
CA THR A 112 10.61 2.15 -4.11
C THR A 112 11.61 3.07 -3.41
N PHE A 113 11.28 4.34 -3.28
CA PHE A 113 12.13 5.36 -2.67
C PHE A 113 11.33 6.05 -1.56
N TRP A 114 11.96 6.23 -0.40
CA TRP A 114 11.27 6.69 0.80
C TRP A 114 11.94 7.93 1.35
N THR A 115 11.13 8.96 1.58
CA THR A 115 11.58 10.22 2.18
C THR A 115 10.89 10.39 3.52
N ASN A 116 11.70 10.46 4.59
CA ASN A 116 11.24 10.64 5.96
C ASN A 116 11.83 11.92 6.56
N ALA A 117 10.95 12.91 6.76
CA ALA A 117 11.26 14.16 7.44
C ALA A 117 10.34 14.38 8.65
N SER A 118 9.88 13.29 9.28
CA SER A 118 8.89 13.32 10.36
C SER A 118 9.47 13.70 11.73
N GLY A 119 10.80 13.68 11.89
CA GLY A 119 11.48 13.88 13.17
C GLY A 119 11.69 12.58 13.98
N SER A 120 11.34 11.42 13.43
CA SER A 120 11.57 10.11 14.05
C SER A 120 11.68 9.00 12.99
N THR A 121 12.20 7.83 13.35
CA THR A 121 12.22 6.66 12.46
C THR A 121 10.79 6.24 12.13
N ALA A 122 10.51 6.05 10.84
CA ALA A 122 9.24 5.55 10.34
C ALA A 122 9.30 4.04 10.18
N ASN A 123 8.33 3.31 10.73
CA ASN A 123 8.10 1.91 10.43
C ASN A 123 7.06 1.78 9.31
N ILE A 124 7.37 0.99 8.30
CA ILE A 124 6.55 0.81 7.11
C ILE A 124 6.12 -0.65 7.03
N ASN A 125 4.84 -0.87 6.76
CA ASN A 125 4.32 -2.17 6.36
C ASN A 125 3.80 -2.06 4.93
N PHE A 126 4.39 -2.83 4.03
CA PHE A 126 4.07 -2.86 2.62
C PHE A 126 3.64 -4.28 2.24
N GLN A 127 2.41 -4.41 1.79
CA GLN A 127 1.86 -5.70 1.41
C GLN A 127 1.14 -5.62 0.07
N VAL A 128 1.42 -6.58 -0.79
CA VAL A 128 0.72 -6.78 -2.07
C VAL A 128 0.33 -8.25 -2.19
N VAL A 129 -0.91 -8.48 -2.57
CA VAL A 129 -1.39 -9.80 -2.99
C VAL A 129 -1.58 -9.74 -4.50
N SER A 130 -0.99 -10.68 -5.22
CA SER A 130 -1.03 -10.73 -6.68
C SER A 130 -1.43 -12.12 -7.17
N ASP A 131 -1.93 -12.18 -8.40
CA ASP A 131 -2.02 -13.46 -9.11
C ASP A 131 -0.62 -14.07 -9.24
N ALA A 132 -0.50 -15.37 -9.09
CA ALA A 132 0.76 -16.08 -9.34
C ALA A 132 0.84 -16.64 -10.77
N SER A 133 -0.23 -16.50 -11.56
CA SER A 133 -0.27 -17.05 -12.91
C SER A 133 0.28 -16.07 -13.97
N PRO A 134 1.23 -16.49 -14.82
CA PRO A 134 1.79 -15.69 -15.91
C PRO A 134 0.88 -15.59 -17.13
#